data_AF-A0A075H6T8-F1
#
_entry.id   AF-A0A075H6T8-F1
#
_cell.length_a   1.000
_cell.length_b   1.000
_cell.length_c   1.000
_cell.angle_alpha   90.00
_cell.angle_beta   90.00
_cell.angle_gamma   90.00
#
_symmetry.space_group_name_H-M   'P 1'
#
loop_
_entity.id
_entity.type
_entity.pdbx_description
1 polymer ?
#
loop_
_entity_poly.entity_id
_entity_poly.type
_entity_poly.pdbx_seq_one_letter_code
_entity_poly.pdbx_strand_id
1 'polypeptide(L)'
;MLYNTLLMSINAKKILEIGMSVGYSGLWFADAVMLNTKSNGQIITIDREQFKIDKATRNFEEAGVSSLIKIRKGEARKILHIPISSL
;
A
#
# COMPACT_ATOMS: atom_id res chain seq x y z
N MET A 1 -6.81 11.07 -9.25
CA MET A 1 -6.76 11.22 -10.74
C MET A 1 -5.50 10.59 -11.34
N LEU A 2 -4.30 11.16 -11.20
CA LEU A 2 -3.08 10.61 -11.85
C LEU A 2 -2.78 9.14 -11.49
N TYR A 3 -2.77 8.81 -10.20
CA TYR A 3 -2.50 7.45 -9.74
C TYR A 3 -3.51 6.44 -10.27
N ASN A 4 -4.81 6.79 -10.24
CA ASN A 4 -5.86 5.91 -10.73
C ASN A 4 -5.65 5.63 -12.24
N THR A 5 -5.48 6.67 -13.08
CA THR A 5 -5.27 6.49 -14.53
C THR A 5 -4.07 5.59 -14.86
N LEU A 6 -2.92 5.80 -14.19
CA LEU A 6 -1.72 4.99 -14.40
C LEU A 6 -1.92 3.54 -13.95
N LEU A 7 -2.49 3.33 -12.77
CA LEU A 7 -2.64 1.99 -12.19
C LEU A 7 -3.68 1.14 -12.93
N MET A 8 -4.73 1.78 -13.43
CA MET A 8 -5.72 1.12 -14.30
C MET A 8 -5.10 0.75 -15.66
N SER A 9 -4.30 1.62 -16.27
CA SER A 9 -3.71 1.35 -17.60
C SER A 9 -2.72 0.19 -17.61
N ILE A 10 -2.03 -0.06 -16.49
CA ILE A 10 -1.10 -1.18 -16.34
C ILE A 10 -1.74 -2.43 -15.70
N ASN A 11 -3.05 -2.40 -15.41
CA ASN A 11 -3.75 -3.46 -14.69
C ASN A 11 -3.02 -3.86 -13.38
N ALA A 12 -2.68 -2.88 -12.56
CA ALA A 12 -1.93 -3.09 -11.32
C ALA A 12 -2.73 -3.95 -10.32
N LYS A 13 -2.11 -5.03 -9.85
CA LYS A 13 -2.70 -5.98 -8.87
C LYS A 13 -1.88 -6.13 -7.59
N LYS A 14 -0.57 -5.92 -7.69
CA LYS A 14 0.38 -5.97 -6.58
C LYS A 14 1.22 -4.71 -6.60
N ILE A 15 1.19 -3.95 -5.52
CA ILE A 15 1.88 -2.65 -5.42
C ILE A 15 2.82 -2.69 -4.23
N LEU A 16 4.06 -2.23 -4.44
CA LEU A 16 5.00 -1.91 -3.38
C LEU A 16 5.12 -0.38 -3.31
N GLU A 17 4.85 0.18 -2.14
CA GLU A 17 5.00 1.60 -1.84
C GLU A 17 6.13 1.83 -0.84
N ILE A 18 6.93 2.87 -1.07
CA ILE A 18 7.98 3.33 -0.16
C ILE A 18 7.63 4.75 0.27
N GLY A 19 7.20 4.89 1.52
CA GLY A 19 6.78 6.15 2.13
C GLY A 19 5.31 6.48 1.91
N MET A 20 4.39 5.77 2.57
CA MET A 20 2.95 6.09 2.51
C MET A 20 2.56 7.39 3.20
N SER A 21 3.41 7.90 4.09
CA SER A 21 3.03 8.98 5.00
C SER A 21 1.73 8.61 5.75
N VAL A 22 0.71 9.48 5.73
CA VAL A 22 -0.61 9.23 6.35
C VAL A 22 -1.58 8.47 5.44
N GLY A 23 -1.11 7.84 4.36
CA GLY A 23 -1.88 6.85 3.60
C GLY A 23 -2.66 7.36 2.39
N TYR A 24 -2.51 8.63 1.98
CA TYR A 24 -3.30 9.18 0.87
C TYR A 24 -3.09 8.44 -0.47
N SER A 25 -1.84 8.18 -0.85
CA SER A 25 -1.50 7.38 -2.04
C SER A 25 -1.98 5.94 -1.90
N GLY A 26 -1.82 5.34 -0.73
CA GLY A 26 -2.30 3.99 -0.41
C GLY A 26 -3.81 3.81 -0.65
N LEU A 27 -4.63 4.83 -0.40
CA LEU A 27 -6.07 4.77 -0.70
C LEU A 27 -6.36 4.73 -2.21
N TRP A 28 -5.66 5.55 -3.01
CA TRP A 28 -5.77 5.49 -4.47
C TRP A 28 -5.28 4.16 -5.04
N PHE A 29 -4.28 3.56 -4.41
CA PHE A 29 -3.76 2.24 -4.78
C PHE A 29 -4.80 1.16 -4.48
N ALA A 30 -5.45 1.22 -3.32
CA ALA A 30 -6.49 0.27 -2.94
C ALA A 30 -7.68 0.32 -3.92
N ASP A 31 -8.15 1.52 -4.26
CA ASP A 31 -9.21 1.73 -5.26
C ASP A 31 -8.85 1.08 -6.61
N ALA A 32 -7.67 1.38 -7.15
CA ALA A 32 -7.24 0.83 -8.43
C ALA A 32 -7.06 -0.70 -8.39
N VAL A 33 -6.47 -1.25 -7.32
CA VAL A 33 -6.29 -2.70 -7.18
C VAL A 33 -7.64 -3.41 -7.10
N MET A 34 -8.60 -2.87 -6.34
CA MET A 34 -9.96 -3.42 -6.24
C MET A 34 -10.69 -3.44 -7.60
N LEU A 35 -10.51 -2.39 -8.40
CA LEU A 35 -11.11 -2.31 -9.74
C LEU A 35 -10.44 -3.27 -10.75
N ASN A 36 -9.12 -3.47 -10.63
CA ASN A 36 -8.35 -4.32 -11.53
C ASN A 36 -8.43 -5.82 -11.22
N THR A 37 -8.83 -6.21 -10.01
CA THR A 37 -8.81 -7.63 -9.62
C THR A 37 -10.02 -8.04 -8.81
N LYS A 38 -10.65 -9.16 -9.22
CA LYS A 38 -11.73 -9.81 -8.47
C LYS A 38 -11.20 -10.62 -7.27
N SER A 39 -9.91 -10.96 -7.25
CA SER A 39 -9.26 -11.69 -6.16
C SER A 39 -7.74 -11.44 -6.14
N ASN A 40 -7.09 -11.65 -4.98
CA ASN A 40 -5.63 -11.67 -4.82
C ASN A 40 -4.88 -10.33 -5.07
N GLY A 41 -5.57 -9.20 -4.89
CA GLY A 41 -4.94 -7.88 -4.87
C GLY A 41 -4.15 -7.64 -3.58
N GLN A 42 -3.02 -6.94 -3.65
CA GLN A 42 -2.21 -6.65 -2.47
C GLN A 42 -1.39 -5.38 -2.62
N ILE A 43 -1.31 -4.62 -1.54
CA ILE A 43 -0.43 -3.46 -1.41
C ILE A 43 0.49 -3.73 -0.22
N ILE A 44 1.79 -3.63 -0.42
CA ILE A 44 2.78 -3.60 0.66
C ILE A 44 3.30 -2.18 0.70
N THR A 45 3.28 -1.56 1.88
CA THR A 45 3.83 -0.22 2.06
C THR A 45 4.84 -0.20 3.19
N ILE A 46 5.91 0.57 2.99
CA ILE A 46 6.99 0.71 3.95
C ILE A 46 7.04 2.16 4.43
N ASP A 47 6.95 2.37 5.74
CA ASP A 47 7.19 3.66 6.36
C ASP A 47 7.90 3.47 7.70
N ARG A 48 8.60 4.50 8.18
CA ARG A 48 9.41 4.43 9.40
C ARG A 48 8.81 5.22 10.56
N GLU A 49 7.96 6.20 10.29
CA GLU A 49 7.47 7.13 11.32
C GLU A 49 6.17 6.63 11.96
N GLN A 50 6.24 6.26 13.25
CA GLN A 50 5.10 5.63 13.94
C GLN A 50 3.82 6.47 13.85
N PHE A 51 3.90 7.78 14.07
CA PHE A 51 2.71 8.63 14.05
C PHE A 51 2.04 8.67 12.67
N LYS A 52 2.81 8.50 11.58
CA LYS A 52 2.28 8.43 10.22
C LYS A 52 1.61 7.09 9.98
N ILE A 53 2.26 6.02 10.45
CA ILE A 53 1.72 4.65 10.43
C ILE A 53 0.39 4.60 11.17
N ASP A 54 0.30 5.13 12.39
CA ASP A 54 -0.94 5.12 13.17
C ASP A 54 -2.09 5.84 12.46
N LYS A 55 -1.80 7.01 11.86
CA LYS A 55 -2.79 7.76 11.08
C LYS A 55 -3.20 7.03 9.82
N ALA A 56 -2.25 6.46 9.08
CA ALA A 56 -2.54 5.70 7.87
C ALA A 56 -3.37 4.45 8.17
N THR A 57 -3.04 3.70 9.22
CA THR A 57 -3.82 2.53 9.66
C THR A 57 -5.27 2.92 9.92
N ARG A 58 -5.52 3.98 10.70
CA ARG A 58 -6.89 4.48 10.94
C ARG A 58 -7.60 4.86 9.64
N ASN A 59 -6.90 5.60 8.75
CA ASN A 59 -7.48 5.99 7.46
C ASN A 59 -7.84 4.76 6.59
N PHE A 60 -7.03 3.70 6.62
CA PHE A 60 -7.30 2.46 5.90
C PHE A 60 -8.42 1.62 6.54
N GLU A 61 -8.56 1.67 7.86
CA GLU A 61 -9.67 1.06 8.60
C GLU A 61 -10.99 1.77 8.28
N GLU A 62 -11.02 3.10 8.38
CA GLU A 62 -12.17 3.94 8.05
C GLU A 62 -12.62 3.77 6.59
N ALA A 63 -11.66 3.62 5.67
CA ALA A 63 -11.95 3.36 4.26
C ALA A 63 -12.31 1.90 3.94
N GLY A 64 -12.20 0.98 4.90
CA GLY A 64 -12.52 -0.45 4.71
C GLY A 64 -11.54 -1.22 3.83
N VAL A 65 -10.32 -0.70 3.62
CA VAL A 65 -9.31 -1.29 2.70
C VAL A 65 -8.16 -1.98 3.43
N SER A 66 -8.21 -2.07 4.76
CA SER A 66 -7.12 -2.62 5.59
C SER A 66 -6.70 -4.04 5.19
N SER A 67 -7.62 -4.88 4.72
CA SER A 67 -7.31 -6.25 4.29
C SER A 67 -6.42 -6.33 3.04
N LEU A 68 -6.38 -5.26 2.24
CA LEU A 68 -5.56 -5.16 1.02
C LEU A 68 -4.15 -4.64 1.30
N ILE A 69 -3.94 -3.93 2.41
CA ILE A 69 -2.72 -3.16 2.67
C ILE A 69 -1.94 -3.78 3.82
N LYS A 70 -0.70 -4.18 3.54
CA LYS A 70 0.28 -4.62 4.53
C LYS A 70 1.29 -3.52 4.80
N ILE A 71 1.27 -2.96 6.00
CA ILE A 71 2.27 -1.99 6.44
C ILE A 71 3.49 -2.72 7.00
N ARG A 72 4.69 -2.29 6.59
CA ARG A 72 5.97 -2.72 7.14
C ARG A 72 6.64 -1.50 7.77
N LYS A 73 6.73 -1.50 9.09
CA LYS A 73 7.41 -0.44 9.84
C LYS A 73 8.92 -0.62 9.75
N GLY A 74 9.63 0.40 9.26
CA GLY A 74 11.08 0.45 9.31
C GLY A 74 11.71 1.25 8.17
N GLU A 75 13.03 1.28 8.15
CA GLU A 75 13.77 1.87 7.03
C GLU A 75 13.66 0.97 5.79
N ALA A 76 13.19 1.54 4.68
CA ALA A 76 12.94 0.79 3.45
C ALA A 76 14.16 0.01 2.96
N ARG A 77 15.36 0.59 3.04
CA ARG A 77 16.60 -0.12 2.68
C ARG A 77 16.77 -1.41 3.46
N LYS A 78 16.54 -1.40 4.78
CA LYS A 78 16.68 -2.60 5.61
C LYS A 78 15.63 -3.65 5.26
N ILE A 79 14.37 -3.22 5.09
CA ILE A 79 13.26 -4.13 4.74
C ILE A 79 13.47 -4.77 3.37
N LEU A 80 13.98 -4.03 2.38
CA LEU A 80 14.19 -4.54 1.02
C LEU A 80 15.37 -5.52 0.88
N HIS A 81 16.33 -5.50 1.80
CA HIS A 81 17.43 -6.48 1.81
C HIS A 81 17.04 -7.81 2.46
N ILE A 82 15.83 -7.90 3.03
CA ILE A 82 15.28 -9.15 3.55
C ILE A 82 14.84 -10.00 2.35
N PRO A 83 15.14 -11.33 2.32
CA PRO A 83 14.70 -12.22 1.27
C PRO A 83 13.20 -12.09 0.95
N ILE A 84 12.83 -12.14 -0.34
CA ILE A 84 11.45 -11.98 -0.80
C ILE A 84 10.49 -13.02 -0.19
N SER A 85 11.00 -14.19 0.21
CA SER A 85 10.22 -15.22 0.92
C SER A 85 9.73 -14.81 2.32
N SER A 86 10.20 -13.67 2.83
CA SER A 86 9.88 -13.13 4.17
C SER A 86 9.06 -11.83 4.13
N LEU A 87 8.66 -11.36 2.93
CA LEU A 87 7.83 -10.16 2.72
C LEU A 87 6.34 -10.52 2.53
#